data_AF-W6WED9-F1
#
_entry.id   AF-W6WED9-F1
#
_cell.length_a   1.000
_cell.length_b   1.000
_cell.length_c   1.000
_cell.angle_alpha   90.00
_cell.angle_beta   90.00
_cell.angle_gamma   90.00
#
_symmetry.space_group_name_H-M   'P 1'
#
loop_
_entity.id
_entity.type
_entity.pdbx_description
1 polymer ?
#
loop_
_entity_poly.entity_id
_entity_poly.type
_entity_poly.pdbx_seq_one_letter_code
_entity_poly.pdbx_strand_id
1 'polypeptide(L)'
;MRAATVAWLALSRQPRPILILTVAGWILMASSAVVPAIPDFCLSTTTFGQQVAVRAEAGLASMDLVLAAGSWLAMLVAMMSPLISAPLLHVWRQSLGRRRWRAMGLFLCAYVFVWMVAGGLLISVAVLVQALVFEIGVAPIVVAALITLSWQVTPWKQFSLNRCHRRPTLAAFGLDAELDDLRFGFVRAFWCIGTCWAFMLCALLSNGLLQWGVMAAVMSVSLFERIREPRQPSWFSALGRPLLSIPRGHLPIHRGAS
;
A
#
# COMPACT_ATOMS: atom_id res chain seq x y z
N MET A 1 7.43 4.26 -19.88
CA MET A 1 8.89 4.50 -19.76
C MET A 1 9.29 5.52 -18.68
N ARG A 2 8.59 6.66 -18.49
CA ARG A 2 8.95 7.66 -17.45
C ARG A 2 8.75 7.18 -15.99
N ALA A 3 7.74 6.36 -15.71
CA ALA A 3 7.46 5.91 -14.33
C ALA A 3 8.51 4.90 -13.81
N ALA A 4 8.91 3.92 -14.63
CA ALA A 4 9.90 2.91 -14.25
C ALA A 4 11.30 3.53 -14.02
N THR A 5 11.71 4.48 -14.86
CA THR A 5 12.98 5.21 -14.69
C THR A 5 12.96 6.09 -13.44
N VAL A 6 11.87 6.78 -13.15
CA VAL A 6 11.73 7.56 -11.90
C VAL A 6 11.69 6.65 -10.68
N ALA A 7 10.99 5.51 -10.74
CA ALA A 7 10.97 4.53 -9.66
C ALA A 7 12.36 3.96 -9.41
N TRP A 8 13.12 3.63 -10.47
CA TRP A 8 14.50 3.17 -10.38
C TRP A 8 15.42 4.22 -9.73
N LEU A 9 15.34 5.48 -10.16
CA LEU A 9 16.11 6.58 -9.58
C LEU A 9 15.73 6.86 -8.11
N ALA A 10 14.46 6.69 -7.76
CA ALA A 10 14.02 6.84 -6.39
C ALA A 10 14.50 5.70 -5.50
N LEU A 11 14.47 4.48 -6.03
CA LEU A 11 14.98 3.28 -5.35
C LEU A 11 16.49 3.40 -5.15
N SER A 12 17.26 3.83 -6.15
CA SER A 12 18.71 3.99 -6.03
C SER A 12 19.15 5.07 -5.03
N ARG A 13 18.26 6.01 -4.68
CA ARG A 13 18.48 7.02 -3.63
C ARG A 13 18.08 6.57 -2.22
N GLN A 14 17.52 5.37 -2.08
CA GLN A 14 17.15 4.83 -0.77
C GLN A 14 18.38 4.40 0.04
N PRO A 15 18.32 4.46 1.38
CA PRO A 15 19.39 3.93 2.21
C PRO A 15 19.53 2.41 2.00
N ARG A 16 20.79 1.94 1.96
CA ARG A 16 21.15 0.52 1.77
C ARG A 16 20.32 -0.49 2.57
N PRO A 17 20.02 -0.30 3.88
CA PRO A 17 19.22 -1.28 4.62
C PRO A 17 17.80 -1.46 4.06
N ILE A 18 17.18 -0.40 3.53
CA ILE A 18 15.83 -0.47 2.95
C ILE A 18 15.85 -1.25 1.63
N LEU A 19 16.92 -1.08 0.83
CA LEU A 19 17.12 -1.85 -0.40
C LEU A 19 17.34 -3.32 -0.12
N ILE A 20 18.19 -3.65 0.86
CA ILE A 20 18.42 -5.04 1.30
C ILE A 20 17.10 -5.66 1.75
N LEU A 21 16.33 -4.95 2.58
CA LEU A 21 15.04 -5.42 3.07
C LEU A 21 14.02 -5.64 1.93
N THR A 22 13.99 -4.72 0.96
CA THR A 22 13.14 -4.83 -0.24
C THR A 22 13.53 -6.08 -1.04
N VAL A 23 14.81 -6.24 -1.39
CA VAL A 23 15.32 -7.37 -2.17
C VAL A 23 15.09 -8.69 -1.43
N ALA A 24 15.34 -8.73 -0.12
CA ALA A 24 15.09 -9.91 0.71
C ALA A 24 13.60 -10.31 0.68
N GLY A 25 12.68 -9.34 0.75
CA GLY A 25 11.24 -9.60 0.60
C GLY A 25 10.88 -10.20 -0.75
N TRP A 26 11.45 -9.68 -1.85
CA TRP A 26 11.25 -10.24 -3.19
C TRP A 26 11.83 -11.66 -3.34
N ILE A 27 13.01 -11.94 -2.79
CA ILE A 27 13.62 -13.28 -2.79
C ILE A 27 12.75 -14.25 -1.99
N LEU A 28 12.30 -13.84 -0.80
CA LEU A 28 11.45 -14.67 0.06
C LEU A 28 10.13 -15.03 -0.64
N MET A 29 9.50 -14.06 -1.30
CA MET A 29 8.32 -14.31 -2.13
C MET A 29 8.63 -15.24 -3.29
N ALA A 30 9.79 -15.10 -3.95
CA ALA A 30 10.14 -15.95 -5.10
C ALA A 30 10.41 -17.40 -4.68
N SER A 31 10.91 -17.61 -3.46
CA SER A 31 11.17 -18.93 -2.88
C SER A 31 9.92 -19.61 -2.32
N SER A 32 8.91 -18.83 -1.92
CA SER A 32 7.65 -19.37 -1.43
C SER A 32 6.73 -19.63 -2.62
N ALA A 33 6.77 -20.85 -3.14
CA ALA A 33 5.80 -21.37 -4.12
C ALA A 33 4.41 -21.53 -3.50
N VAL A 34 3.91 -20.49 -2.82
CA VAL A 34 2.67 -20.48 -2.04
C VAL A 34 1.61 -19.79 -2.90
N VAL A 35 1.25 -20.46 -3.99
CA VAL A 35 -0.11 -20.32 -4.51
C VAL A 35 -0.82 -21.56 -3.99
N PRO A 36 -1.53 -21.50 -2.85
CA PRO A 36 -2.49 -22.54 -2.54
C PRO A 36 -3.55 -22.45 -3.64
N ALA A 37 -3.40 -23.32 -4.64
CA ALA A 37 -4.47 -23.58 -5.58
C ALA A 37 -5.67 -24.01 -4.75
N ILE A 38 -6.73 -23.21 -4.76
CA ILE A 38 -8.00 -23.59 -4.12
C ILE A 38 -8.41 -24.89 -4.81
N PRO A 39 -8.50 -26.03 -4.10
CA PRO A 39 -8.88 -27.27 -4.73
C PRO A 39 -10.29 -27.12 -5.32
N ASP A 40 -10.48 -27.58 -6.56
CA ASP A 40 -11.78 -27.59 -7.21
C ASP A 40 -12.71 -28.53 -6.44
N PHE A 41 -13.53 -27.96 -5.55
CA PHE A 41 -14.54 -28.71 -4.83
C PHE A 41 -15.74 -28.95 -5.75
N CYS A 42 -16.09 -30.21 -5.97
CA CYS A 42 -17.36 -30.61 -6.57
C CYS A 42 -18.49 -30.35 -5.57
N LEU A 43 -19.12 -29.17 -5.64
CA LEU A 43 -20.23 -28.78 -4.76
C LEU A 43 -21.58 -29.03 -5.45
N SER A 44 -22.45 -29.82 -4.83
CA SER A 44 -23.82 -30.08 -5.24
C SER A 44 -24.81 -29.16 -4.51
N THR A 45 -24.65 -27.85 -4.62
CA THR A 45 -25.60 -26.88 -4.04
C THR A 45 -26.39 -26.19 -5.16
N THR A 46 -27.66 -25.88 -4.89
CA THR A 46 -28.64 -25.48 -5.92
C THR A 46 -28.85 -23.97 -6.05
N THR A 47 -28.33 -23.16 -5.13
CA THR A 47 -28.49 -21.70 -5.17
C THR A 47 -27.15 -20.96 -5.17
N PHE A 48 -27.05 -19.92 -5.98
CA PHE A 48 -25.85 -19.08 -6.14
C PHE A 48 -25.30 -18.56 -4.80
N GLY A 49 -26.17 -18.09 -3.91
CA GLY A 49 -25.75 -17.57 -2.59
C GLY A 49 -25.09 -18.62 -1.70
N GLN A 50 -25.60 -19.86 -1.73
CA GLN A 50 -25.00 -20.97 -0.97
C GLN A 50 -23.67 -21.43 -1.58
N GLN A 51 -23.56 -21.45 -2.92
CA GLN A 51 -22.31 -21.80 -3.61
C GLN A 51 -21.17 -20.83 -3.23
N VAL A 52 -21.45 -19.53 -3.24
CA VAL A 52 -20.49 -18.49 -2.84
C VAL A 52 -20.11 -18.62 -1.36
N ALA A 53 -21.09 -18.81 -0.48
CA ALA A 53 -20.85 -18.93 0.95
C ALA A 53 -19.96 -20.14 1.28
N VAL A 54 -20.30 -21.33 0.76
CA VAL A 54 -19.53 -22.56 1.00
C VAL A 54 -18.10 -22.45 0.45
N ARG A 55 -17.90 -21.82 -0.71
CA ARG A 55 -16.56 -21.61 -1.28
C ARG A 55 -15.73 -20.62 -0.46
N ALA A 56 -16.34 -19.54 0.01
CA ALA A 56 -15.65 -18.58 0.87
C ALA A 56 -15.27 -19.22 2.22
N GLU A 57 -16.17 -19.99 2.82
CA GLU A 57 -15.92 -20.74 4.05
C GLU A 57 -14.80 -21.76 3.86
N ALA A 58 -14.84 -22.56 2.79
CA ALA A 58 -13.80 -23.55 2.49
C ALA A 58 -12.44 -22.88 2.26
N GLY A 59 -12.40 -21.75 1.53
CA GLY A 59 -11.17 -20.98 1.32
C GLY A 59 -10.57 -20.47 2.63
N LEU A 60 -11.40 -19.91 3.51
CA LEU A 60 -10.96 -19.43 4.83
C LEU A 60 -10.56 -20.57 5.78
N ALA A 61 -11.28 -21.68 5.78
CA ALA A 61 -11.02 -22.84 6.65
C ALA A 61 -9.74 -23.59 6.25
N SER A 62 -9.43 -23.62 4.96
CA SER A 62 -8.21 -24.24 4.43
C SER A 62 -6.94 -23.40 4.63
N MET A 63 -7.09 -22.14 5.07
CA MET A 63 -5.98 -21.20 5.16
C MET A 63 -5.15 -21.42 6.42
N ASP A 64 -3.88 -21.81 6.24
CA ASP A 64 -2.90 -21.76 7.33
C ASP A 64 -2.61 -20.29 7.68
N LEU A 65 -3.03 -19.88 8.88
CA LEU A 65 -2.89 -18.51 9.36
C LEU A 65 -1.43 -18.06 9.48
N VAL A 66 -0.52 -18.96 9.85
CA VAL A 66 0.91 -18.63 10.01
C VAL A 66 1.53 -18.42 8.64
N LEU A 67 1.23 -19.29 7.68
CA LEU A 67 1.73 -19.16 6.31
C LEU A 67 1.13 -17.94 5.60
N ALA A 68 -0.17 -17.66 5.81
CA ALA A 68 -0.84 -16.47 5.30
C ALA A 68 -0.26 -15.19 5.90
N ALA A 69 -0.04 -15.14 7.21
CA ALA A 69 0.60 -14.00 7.86
C ALA A 69 2.05 -13.81 7.39
N GLY A 70 2.81 -14.89 7.25
CA GLY A 70 4.20 -14.86 6.78
C GLY A 70 4.32 -14.37 5.33
N SER A 71 3.48 -14.89 4.42
CA SER A 71 3.43 -14.45 3.02
C SER A 71 2.97 -12.99 2.90
N TRP A 72 1.96 -12.58 3.67
CA TRP A 72 1.52 -11.19 3.74
C TRP A 72 2.64 -10.25 4.24
N LEU A 73 3.35 -10.64 5.32
CA LEU A 73 4.49 -9.88 5.81
C LEU A 73 5.62 -9.79 4.77
N ALA A 74 5.93 -10.89 4.08
CA ALA A 74 6.91 -10.89 3.00
C ALA A 74 6.52 -9.92 1.87
N MET A 75 5.24 -9.93 1.47
CA MET A 75 4.69 -8.99 0.48
C MET A 75 4.77 -7.53 0.97
N LEU A 76 4.40 -7.25 2.22
CA LEU A 76 4.53 -5.92 2.81
C LEU A 76 5.98 -5.45 2.83
N VAL A 77 6.90 -6.30 3.23
CA VAL A 77 8.34 -6.00 3.26
C VAL A 77 8.85 -5.72 1.84
N ALA A 78 8.47 -6.54 0.87
CA ALA A 78 8.87 -6.38 -0.53
C ALA A 78 8.35 -5.08 -1.15
N MET A 79 7.12 -4.66 -0.82
CA MET A 79 6.47 -3.54 -1.49
C MET A 79 6.50 -2.24 -0.70
N MET A 80 6.35 -2.28 0.62
CA MET A 80 6.16 -1.09 1.46
C MET A 80 7.46 -0.55 2.06
N SER A 81 8.53 -1.36 2.12
CA SER A 81 9.85 -0.92 2.59
C SER A 81 10.35 0.39 1.95
N PRO A 82 10.33 0.56 0.61
CA PRO A 82 10.78 1.81 0.01
C PRO A 82 9.78 2.97 0.22
N LEU A 83 8.51 2.68 0.53
CA LEU A 83 7.46 3.67 0.81
C LEU A 83 7.54 4.26 2.23
N ILE A 84 8.11 3.52 3.18
CA ILE A 84 8.27 3.93 4.58
C ILE A 84 9.60 4.62 4.87
N SER A 85 10.49 4.73 3.88
CA SER A 85 11.83 5.30 4.10
C SER A 85 11.83 6.75 4.55
N ALA A 86 11.04 7.61 3.90
CA ALA A 86 10.93 9.02 4.24
C ALA A 86 10.37 9.24 5.68
N PRO A 87 9.27 8.59 6.10
CA PRO A 87 8.80 8.70 7.49
C PRO A 87 9.77 8.08 8.50
N LEU A 88 10.46 6.98 8.18
CA LEU A 88 11.48 6.41 9.07
C LEU A 88 12.66 7.37 9.27
N LEU A 89 13.14 8.00 8.20
CA LEU A 89 14.19 9.02 8.28
C LEU A 89 13.74 10.25 9.09
N HIS A 90 12.45 10.61 9.02
CA HIS A 90 11.88 11.68 9.86
C HIS A 90 11.95 11.31 11.35
N VAL A 91 11.48 10.12 11.73
CA VAL A 91 11.56 9.62 13.12
C VAL A 91 13.01 9.55 13.59
N TRP A 92 13.91 9.03 12.75
CA TRP A 92 15.34 8.94 13.06
C TRP A 92 15.98 10.29 13.35
N ARG A 93 15.67 11.32 12.54
CA ARG A 93 16.23 12.67 12.69
C ARG A 93 15.65 13.43 13.88
N GLN A 94 14.37 13.22 14.19
CA GLN A 94 13.69 13.86 15.31
C GLN A 94 14.00 13.17 16.66
N SER A 95 14.49 11.93 16.63
CA SER A 95 14.80 11.16 17.84
C SER A 95 16.24 11.36 18.34
N LEU A 96 16.38 11.45 19.67
CA LEU A 96 17.67 11.46 20.37
C LEU A 96 18.42 10.15 20.15
N GLY A 97 19.76 10.21 20.06
CA GLY A 97 20.64 9.08 19.70
C GLY A 97 20.35 7.77 20.46
N ARG A 98 20.18 7.84 21.79
CA ARG A 98 19.86 6.68 22.65
C ARG A 98 18.46 6.09 22.41
N ARG A 99 17.51 6.88 21.89
CA ARG A 99 16.09 6.50 21.72
C ARG A 99 15.75 6.11 20.28
N ARG A 100 16.60 6.42 19.29
CA ARG A 100 16.30 6.22 17.85
C ARG A 100 15.78 4.83 17.51
N TRP A 101 16.41 3.79 18.06
CA TRP A 101 16.00 2.40 17.84
C TRP A 101 14.63 2.08 18.45
N ARG A 102 14.34 2.61 19.65
CA ARG A 102 13.04 2.46 20.30
C ARG A 102 11.95 3.20 19.51
N ALA A 103 12.22 4.43 19.11
CA ALA A 103 11.29 5.25 18.32
C ALA A 103 10.94 4.58 16.98
N MET A 104 11.95 4.08 16.25
CA MET A 104 11.73 3.30 15.03
C MET A 104 10.95 2.01 15.30
N GLY A 105 11.29 1.29 16.37
CA GLY A 105 10.60 0.06 16.77
C GLY A 105 9.12 0.29 17.05
N LEU A 106 8.78 1.33 17.82
CA LEU A 106 7.40 1.71 18.13
C LEU A 106 6.65 2.10 16.86
N PHE A 107 7.24 2.97 16.02
CA PHE A 107 6.66 3.35 14.74
C PHE A 107 6.37 2.12 13.86
N LEU A 108 7.34 1.21 13.71
CA LEU A 108 7.22 0.01 12.90
C LEU A 108 6.20 -0.98 13.48
N CYS A 109 6.18 -1.17 14.80
CA CYS A 109 5.19 -2.02 15.47
C CYS A 109 3.77 -1.53 15.18
N ALA A 110 3.49 -0.24 15.41
CA ALA A 110 2.19 0.34 15.11
C ALA A 110 1.84 0.21 13.61
N TYR A 111 2.82 0.49 12.73
CA TYR A 111 2.61 0.43 11.29
C TYR A 111 2.28 -0.99 10.81
N VAL A 112 3.06 -1.99 11.22
CA VAL A 112 2.87 -3.40 10.86
C VAL A 112 1.56 -3.92 11.45
N PHE A 113 1.25 -3.61 12.70
CA PHE A 113 0.00 -4.03 13.35
C PHE A 113 -1.23 -3.63 12.55
N VAL A 114 -1.32 -2.35 12.15
CA VAL A 114 -2.45 -1.86 11.34
C VAL A 114 -2.51 -2.57 9.98
N TRP A 115 -1.36 -2.84 9.36
CA TRP A 115 -1.29 -3.57 8.10
C TRP A 115 -1.62 -5.06 8.23
N MET A 116 -1.39 -5.69 9.39
CA MET A 116 -1.82 -7.06 9.65
C MET A 116 -3.35 -7.14 9.74
N VAL A 117 -3.98 -6.21 10.45
CA VAL A 117 -5.44 -6.11 10.52
C VAL A 117 -6.03 -5.84 9.13
N ALA A 118 -5.45 -4.91 8.38
CA ALA A 118 -5.87 -4.61 7.01
C ALA A 118 -5.65 -5.78 6.06
N GLY A 119 -4.57 -6.55 6.25
CA GLY A 119 -4.28 -7.76 5.48
C GLY A 119 -5.33 -8.83 5.67
N GLY A 120 -5.71 -9.13 6.91
CA GLY A 120 -6.81 -10.06 7.19
C GLY A 120 -8.09 -9.64 6.48
N LEU A 121 -8.48 -8.36 6.58
CA LEU A 121 -9.65 -7.83 5.89
C LEU A 121 -9.54 -7.94 4.36
N LEU A 122 -8.39 -7.57 3.77
CA LEU A 122 -8.18 -7.62 2.32
C LEU A 122 -8.17 -9.04 1.79
N ILE A 123 -7.60 -9.99 2.54
CA ILE A 123 -7.62 -11.42 2.20
C ILE A 123 -9.06 -11.95 2.24
N SER A 124 -9.83 -11.63 3.28
CA SER A 124 -11.25 -12.02 3.35
C SER A 124 -12.05 -11.46 2.18
N VAL A 125 -11.83 -10.20 1.81
CA VAL A 125 -12.45 -9.58 0.63
C VAL A 125 -12.00 -10.26 -0.66
N ALA A 126 -10.71 -10.59 -0.80
CA ALA A 126 -10.19 -11.28 -1.97
C ALA A 126 -10.78 -12.69 -2.13
N VAL A 127 -10.93 -13.45 -1.04
CA VAL A 127 -11.59 -14.76 -1.05
C VAL A 127 -13.05 -14.63 -1.49
N LEU A 128 -13.78 -13.66 -0.94
CA LEU A 128 -15.18 -13.41 -1.31
C LEU A 128 -15.31 -13.00 -2.79
N VAL A 129 -14.45 -12.11 -3.28
CA VAL A 129 -14.45 -11.70 -4.70
C VAL A 129 -14.14 -12.88 -5.60
N GLN A 130 -13.18 -13.73 -5.26
CA GLN A 130 -12.88 -14.94 -6.03
C GLN A 130 -14.08 -15.89 -6.09
N ALA A 131 -14.75 -16.12 -4.95
CA ALA A 131 -15.93 -16.97 -4.89
C ALA A 131 -17.07 -16.42 -5.78
N LEU A 132 -17.35 -15.12 -5.70
CA LEU A 132 -18.37 -14.45 -6.53
C LEU A 132 -18.03 -14.52 -8.03
N VAL A 133 -16.77 -14.25 -8.37
CA VAL A 133 -16.32 -14.07 -9.75
C VAL A 133 -16.18 -15.40 -10.49
N PHE A 134 -15.86 -16.48 -9.77
CA PHE A 134 -15.88 -17.84 -10.33
C PHE A 134 -17.27 -18.19 -10.87
N GLU A 135 -18.35 -17.93 -10.12
CA GLU A 135 -19.71 -18.30 -10.53
C GLU A 135 -20.19 -17.58 -11.79
N ILE A 136 -19.74 -16.34 -12.00
CA ILE A 136 -20.07 -15.53 -13.20
C ILE A 136 -19.12 -15.77 -14.37
N GLY A 137 -18.08 -16.60 -14.21
CA GLY A 137 -17.09 -16.89 -15.26
C GLY A 137 -16.19 -15.72 -15.64
N VAL A 138 -16.03 -14.72 -14.76
CA VAL A 138 -15.13 -13.58 -14.99
C VAL A 138 -13.77 -13.89 -14.36
N ALA A 139 -12.68 -13.31 -14.87
CA ALA A 139 -11.38 -13.44 -14.23
C ALA A 139 -11.26 -12.46 -13.03
N PRO A 140 -10.86 -12.90 -11.81
CA PRO A 140 -10.79 -12.03 -10.63
C PRO A 140 -9.95 -10.76 -10.83
N ILE A 141 -8.88 -10.86 -11.62
CA ILE A 141 -8.01 -9.73 -11.96
C ILE A 141 -8.73 -8.60 -12.72
N VAL A 142 -9.76 -8.91 -13.51
CA VAL A 142 -10.54 -7.90 -14.25
C VAL A 142 -11.30 -7.02 -13.27
N VAL A 143 -11.98 -7.64 -12.29
CA VAL A 143 -12.70 -6.91 -11.23
C VAL A 143 -11.72 -6.08 -10.41
N ALA A 144 -10.58 -6.65 -10.04
CA ALA A 144 -9.54 -5.96 -9.27
C ALA A 144 -8.96 -4.75 -10.02
N ALA A 145 -8.72 -4.89 -11.33
CA ALA A 145 -8.26 -3.81 -12.20
C ALA A 145 -9.31 -2.69 -12.29
N LEU A 146 -10.59 -3.01 -12.44
CA LEU A 146 -11.68 -2.02 -12.45
C LEU A 146 -11.78 -1.27 -11.12
N ILE A 147 -11.71 -1.96 -9.99
CA ILE A 147 -11.68 -1.34 -8.65
C ILE A 147 -10.47 -0.41 -8.52
N THR A 148 -9.30 -0.87 -8.98
CA THR A 148 -8.06 -0.09 -8.92
C THR A 148 -8.15 1.18 -9.76
N LEU A 149 -8.61 1.08 -11.01
CA LEU A 149 -8.78 2.21 -11.90
C LEU A 149 -9.83 3.20 -11.37
N SER A 150 -10.92 2.69 -10.81
CA SER A 150 -11.95 3.50 -10.18
C SER A 150 -11.39 4.24 -8.97
N TRP A 151 -10.64 3.55 -8.10
CA TRP A 151 -9.97 4.17 -6.96
C TRP A 151 -8.95 5.24 -7.40
N GLN A 152 -8.23 4.97 -8.48
CA GLN A 152 -7.20 5.86 -9.04
C GLN A 152 -7.72 7.22 -9.48
N VAL A 153 -8.97 7.31 -9.91
CA VAL A 153 -9.56 8.57 -10.36
C VAL A 153 -10.17 9.39 -9.22
N THR A 154 -10.34 8.81 -8.03
CA THR A 154 -11.03 9.49 -6.92
C THR A 154 -10.18 10.60 -6.27
N PRO A 155 -10.82 11.72 -5.86
CA PRO A 155 -10.15 12.74 -5.05
C PRO A 155 -9.73 12.21 -3.67
N TRP A 156 -10.43 11.20 -3.13
CA TRP A 156 -10.12 10.54 -1.86
C TRP A 156 -8.74 9.88 -1.86
N LYS A 157 -8.33 9.28 -2.98
CA LYS A 157 -6.97 8.74 -3.11
C LYS A 157 -5.94 9.85 -2.99
N GLN A 158 -6.13 10.98 -3.69
CA GLN A 158 -5.21 12.11 -3.59
C GLN A 158 -5.17 12.72 -2.20
N PHE A 159 -6.33 12.84 -1.54
CA PHE A 159 -6.39 13.30 -0.16
C PHE A 159 -5.56 12.41 0.76
N SER A 160 -5.68 11.09 0.60
CA SER A 160 -4.88 10.11 1.36
C SER A 160 -3.38 10.25 1.07
N LEU A 161 -3.00 10.40 -0.21
CA LEU A 161 -1.60 10.66 -0.62
C LEU A 161 -1.05 11.95 0.00
N ASN A 162 -1.82 13.03 0.06
CA ASN A 162 -1.40 14.27 0.69
C ASN A 162 -1.16 14.09 2.20
N ARG A 163 -2.03 13.31 2.87
CA ARG A 163 -1.84 12.98 4.29
C ARG A 163 -0.62 12.07 4.51
N CYS A 164 -0.25 11.24 3.53
CA CYS A 164 1.01 10.50 3.55
C CYS A 164 2.27 11.42 3.57
N HIS A 165 2.17 12.66 3.12
CA HIS A 165 3.29 13.62 3.12
C HIS A 165 3.41 14.41 4.43
N ARG A 166 2.38 14.42 5.28
CA ARG A 166 2.38 15.19 6.54
C ARG A 166 3.44 14.66 7.49
N ARG A 167 4.28 15.56 8.04
CA ARG A 167 5.34 15.27 9.01
C ARG A 167 5.03 16.00 10.31
N PRO A 168 4.48 15.33 11.33
CA PRO A 168 4.21 15.96 12.61
C PRO A 168 5.53 16.23 13.36
N THR A 169 5.50 17.20 14.27
CA THR A 169 6.49 17.35 15.33
C THR A 169 6.33 16.20 16.30
N LEU A 170 7.44 15.61 16.75
CA LEU A 170 7.45 14.51 17.71
C LEU A 170 8.05 15.02 19.01
N ALA A 171 7.42 14.72 20.16
CA ALA A 171 7.98 15.04 21.45
C ALA A 171 9.37 14.38 21.64
N ALA A 172 10.28 15.08 22.31
CA ALA A 172 11.66 14.63 22.47
C ALA A 172 11.88 13.72 23.68
N PHE A 173 11.02 13.80 24.70
CA PHE A 173 11.21 13.17 26.00
C PHE A 173 9.93 12.54 26.56
N GLY A 174 10.11 11.61 27.50
CA GLY A 174 9.02 11.02 28.28
C GLY A 174 8.11 10.07 27.51
N LEU A 175 6.98 9.75 28.13
CA LEU A 175 5.93 8.89 27.56
C LEU A 175 5.28 9.54 26.34
N ASP A 176 5.19 10.86 26.31
CA ASP A 176 4.65 11.61 25.17
C ASP A 176 5.42 11.33 23.88
N ALA A 177 6.75 11.20 23.97
CA ALA A 177 7.58 10.82 22.82
C ALA A 177 7.24 9.42 22.30
N GLU A 178 6.96 8.46 23.19
CA GLU A 178 6.60 7.08 22.80
C GLU A 178 5.21 7.01 22.19
N LEU A 179 4.24 7.71 22.78
CA LEU A 179 2.89 7.83 22.25
C LEU A 179 2.87 8.55 20.90
N ASP A 180 3.70 9.57 20.71
CA ASP A 180 3.84 10.27 19.43
C ASP A 180 4.38 9.35 18.32
N ASP A 181 5.38 8.52 18.61
CA ASP A 181 5.93 7.58 17.63
C ASP A 181 4.92 6.49 17.26
N LEU A 182 4.21 5.93 18.25
CA LEU A 182 3.12 4.98 18.03
C LEU A 182 2.00 5.61 17.19
N ARG A 183 1.50 6.78 17.62
CA ARG A 183 0.44 7.52 16.93
C ARG A 183 0.86 7.86 15.50
N PHE A 184 2.11 8.26 15.31
CA PHE A 184 2.63 8.53 13.97
C PHE A 184 2.63 7.28 13.09
N GLY A 185 3.04 6.13 13.62
CA GLY A 185 2.95 4.83 12.95
C GLY A 185 1.52 4.46 12.55
N PHE A 186 0.57 4.53 13.50
CA PHE A 186 -0.86 4.27 13.26
C PHE A 186 -1.45 5.17 12.18
N VAL A 187 -1.29 6.48 12.33
CA VAL A 187 -1.82 7.47 11.37
C VAL A 187 -1.18 7.27 10.00
N ARG A 188 0.13 7.01 9.94
CA ARG A 188 0.82 6.75 8.67
C ARG A 188 0.30 5.49 7.99
N ALA A 189 0.11 4.40 8.72
CA ALA A 189 -0.41 3.16 8.17
C ALA A 189 -1.84 3.33 7.63
N PHE A 190 -2.71 4.01 8.38
CA PHE A 190 -4.10 4.26 7.96
C PHE A 190 -4.17 4.99 6.61
N TRP A 191 -3.45 6.12 6.46
CA TRP A 191 -3.42 6.84 5.18
C TRP A 191 -2.73 6.04 4.08
N CYS A 192 -1.71 5.24 4.42
CA CYS A 192 -1.05 4.34 3.49
C CYS A 192 -2.01 3.29 2.92
N ILE A 193 -2.84 2.68 3.77
CA ILE A 193 -3.90 1.75 3.36
C ILE A 193 -4.90 2.47 2.46
N GLY A 194 -5.36 3.67 2.85
CA GLY A 194 -6.20 4.50 1.99
C GLY A 194 -5.63 4.71 0.58
N THR A 195 -4.31 4.85 0.44
CA THR A 195 -3.68 4.98 -0.88
C THR A 195 -3.53 3.67 -1.65
N CYS A 196 -3.26 2.57 -0.94
CA CYS A 196 -2.72 1.34 -1.55
C CYS A 196 -3.67 0.13 -1.49
N TRP A 197 -4.78 0.18 -0.77
CA TRP A 197 -5.67 -0.98 -0.56
C TRP A 197 -6.13 -1.61 -1.88
N ALA A 198 -6.57 -0.79 -2.84
CA ALA A 198 -7.05 -1.28 -4.14
C ALA A 198 -5.92 -1.95 -4.95
N PHE A 199 -4.71 -1.41 -4.85
CA PHE A 199 -3.53 -2.02 -5.46
C PHE A 199 -3.15 -3.36 -4.80
N MET A 200 -3.25 -3.45 -3.48
CA MET A 200 -3.01 -4.71 -2.76
C MET A 200 -4.06 -5.75 -3.16
N LEU A 201 -5.33 -5.36 -3.29
CA LEU A 201 -6.39 -6.24 -3.77
C LEU A 201 -6.12 -6.72 -5.20
N CYS A 202 -5.62 -5.83 -6.08
CA CYS A 202 -5.19 -6.19 -7.43
C CYS A 202 -4.06 -7.23 -7.45
N ALA A 203 -3.08 -7.08 -6.58
CA ALA A 203 -2.01 -8.05 -6.43
C ALA A 203 -2.48 -9.39 -5.84
N LEU A 204 -3.39 -9.37 -4.86
CA LEU A 204 -3.98 -10.58 -4.25
C LEU A 204 -4.84 -11.38 -5.24
N LEU A 205 -5.52 -10.72 -6.17
CA LEU A 205 -6.38 -11.35 -7.18
C LEU A 205 -5.65 -11.69 -8.48
N SER A 206 -4.32 -11.48 -8.52
CA SER A 206 -3.48 -11.83 -9.65
C SER A 206 -2.80 -13.17 -9.41
N ASN A 207 -2.84 -14.06 -10.41
CA ASN A 207 -2.33 -15.42 -10.31
C ASN A 207 -1.17 -15.67 -11.29
N GLY A 208 -0.28 -16.59 -10.93
CA GLY A 208 0.80 -17.08 -11.80
C GLY A 208 1.86 -16.02 -12.14
N LEU A 209 2.42 -16.09 -13.35
CA LEU A 209 3.47 -15.16 -13.80
C LEU A 209 3.01 -13.69 -13.84
N LEU A 210 1.72 -13.45 -14.02
CA LEU A 210 1.13 -12.11 -14.02
C LEU A 210 1.23 -11.44 -12.63
N GLN A 211 1.24 -12.22 -11.55
CA GLN A 211 1.33 -11.71 -10.18
C GLN A 211 2.60 -10.87 -9.98
N TRP A 212 3.74 -11.39 -10.42
CA TRP A 212 5.03 -10.69 -10.37
C TRP A 212 5.00 -9.35 -11.12
N GLY A 213 4.43 -9.36 -12.33
CA GLY A 213 4.28 -8.16 -13.15
C GLY A 213 3.37 -7.11 -12.51
N VAL A 214 2.22 -7.55 -11.96
CA VAL A 214 1.27 -6.67 -11.26
C VAL A 214 1.91 -6.08 -10.01
N MET A 215 2.60 -6.87 -9.19
CA MET A 215 3.31 -6.38 -8.02
C MET A 215 4.38 -5.35 -8.41
N ALA A 216 5.23 -5.65 -9.40
CA ALA A 216 6.25 -4.70 -9.84
C ALA A 216 5.65 -3.39 -10.37
N ALA A 217 4.56 -3.46 -11.12
CA ALA A 217 3.84 -2.29 -11.62
C ALA A 217 3.22 -1.47 -10.48
N VAL A 218 2.52 -2.12 -9.55
CA VAL A 218 1.92 -1.49 -8.37
C VAL A 218 2.96 -0.78 -7.52
N MET A 219 4.11 -1.43 -7.25
CA MET A 219 5.20 -0.82 -6.49
C MET A 219 5.70 0.44 -7.19
N SER A 220 5.95 0.34 -8.50
CA SER A 220 6.47 1.43 -9.31
C SER A 220 5.53 2.62 -9.34
N VAL A 221 4.22 2.38 -9.54
CA VAL A 221 3.19 3.42 -9.53
C VAL A 221 3.06 4.04 -8.14
N SER A 222 3.04 3.23 -7.08
CA SER A 222 2.91 3.72 -5.70
C SER A 222 4.11 4.57 -5.27
N LEU A 223 5.33 4.18 -5.67
CA LEU A 223 6.53 4.98 -5.46
C LEU A 223 6.46 6.31 -6.22
N PHE A 224 6.10 6.25 -7.49
CA PHE A 224 5.97 7.43 -8.33
C PHE A 224 4.93 8.43 -7.80
N GLU A 225 3.78 7.94 -7.32
CA GLU A 225 2.75 8.76 -6.69
C GLU A 225 3.24 9.44 -5.41
N ARG A 226 4.15 8.82 -4.65
CA ARG A 226 4.70 9.37 -3.40
C ARG A 226 5.89 10.29 -3.56
N ILE A 227 6.53 10.28 -4.72
CA ILE A 227 7.62 11.23 -5.02
C ILE A 227 7.04 12.57 -5.48
N ARG A 228 5.82 12.55 -6.02
CA ARG A 228 5.11 13.76 -6.44
C ARG A 228 4.71 14.60 -5.24
N GLU A 229 4.85 15.91 -5.37
CA GLU A 229 4.41 16.86 -4.36
C GLU A 229 2.89 16.75 -4.08
N PRO A 230 2.44 17.12 -2.87
CA PRO A 230 1.02 17.19 -2.55
C PRO A 230 0.27 18.09 -3.55
N ARG A 231 -0.87 17.61 -4.05
CA ARG A 231 -1.72 18.34 -5.02
C ARG A 231 -3.11 18.53 -4.47
N GLN A 232 -3.84 19.52 -4.98
CA GLN A 232 -5.24 19.68 -4.62
C GLN A 232 -6.04 18.40 -4.97
N PRO A 233 -6.88 17.87 -4.05
CA PRO A 233 -7.72 16.71 -4.34
C PRO A 233 -8.71 17.03 -5.46
N SER A 234 -8.49 16.47 -6.64
CA SER A 234 -9.41 16.57 -7.78
C SER A 234 -9.54 15.20 -8.44
N TRP A 235 -10.61 15.02 -9.21
CA TRP A 235 -10.72 13.85 -10.06
C TRP A 235 -9.49 13.75 -10.98
N PHE A 236 -8.99 12.53 -11.17
CA PHE A 236 -7.80 12.23 -11.99
C PHE A 236 -6.45 12.82 -11.53
N SER A 237 -6.37 13.48 -10.35
CA SER A 237 -5.12 14.12 -9.91
C SER A 237 -3.99 13.11 -9.66
N ALA A 238 -4.32 11.91 -9.16
CA ALA A 238 -3.37 10.85 -8.84
C ALA A 238 -2.74 10.24 -10.11
N LEU A 239 -3.53 10.10 -11.19
CA LEU A 239 -3.05 9.61 -12.50
C LEU A 239 -2.02 10.53 -13.15
N GLY A 240 -1.92 11.78 -12.69
CA GLY A 240 -0.87 12.69 -13.11
C GLY A 240 -1.09 13.25 -14.50
N ARG A 241 -2.25 13.88 -14.72
CA ARG A 241 -2.36 14.85 -15.82
C ARG A 241 -1.23 15.87 -15.69
N PRO A 242 -0.55 16.23 -16.79
CA PRO A 242 0.25 17.44 -16.80
C PRO A 242 -0.72 18.57 -16.47
N LEU A 243 -0.46 19.28 -15.38
CA LEU A 243 -1.15 20.53 -15.11
C LEU A 243 -0.90 21.42 -16.33
N LEU A 244 -1.95 21.66 -17.13
CA LEU A 244 -2.10 22.95 -17.77
C LEU A 244 -2.13 23.95 -16.63
N SER A 245 -0.95 24.42 -16.24
CA SER A 245 -0.80 25.53 -15.33
C SER A 245 -1.48 26.72 -15.99
N ILE A 246 -2.69 27.05 -15.55
CA ILE A 246 -3.22 28.40 -15.72
C ILE A 246 -2.22 29.29 -14.98
N PRO A 247 -1.49 30.18 -15.69
CA PRO A 247 -0.55 31.06 -15.02
C PRO A 247 -1.36 31.91 -14.05
N ARG A 248 -1.09 31.74 -12.75
CA ARG A 248 -1.54 32.70 -11.75
C ARG A 248 -0.84 34.00 -12.10
N GLY A 249 -1.57 34.90 -12.75
CA GLY A 249 -1.10 36.24 -13.05
C GLY A 249 -0.55 36.85 -11.76
N HIS A 250 0.72 37.22 -11.80
CA HIS A 250 1.33 38.08 -10.81
C HIS A 250 0.50 39.37 -10.76
N LEU A 251 -0.26 39.57 -9.68
CA LEU A 251 -0.79 40.88 -9.33
C LEU A 251 0.42 41.79 -9.06
N PRO A 252 0.59 42.90 -9.80
CA PRO A 252 1.66 43.84 -9.52
C PRO A 252 1.37 44.52 -8.17
N ILE A 253 2.32 44.39 -7.25
CA ILE A 253 2.36 45.17 -6.02
C ILE A 253 2.64 46.62 -6.43
N HIS A 254 1.60 47.45 -6.50
CA HIS A 254 1.76 48.89 -6.56
C HIS A 254 2.39 49.37 -5.25
N ARG A 255 3.71 49.56 -5.25
CA ARG A 255 4.35 50.52 -4.34
C ARG A 255 4.09 51.92 -4.90
N GLY A 256 3.02 52.55 -4.45
CA GLY A 256 2.83 53.99 -4.55
C GLY A 256 3.71 54.66 -3.50
N ALA A 257 4.71 55.39 -3.97
CA ALA A 257 5.45 56.36 -3.18
C ALA A 257 4.73 57.71 -3.24
N SER A 258 4.46 58.28 -2.07
CA SER A 258 4.37 59.72 -1.78
C SER A 258 4.15 59.89 -0.28
#